data_AF-A0AAN1HFQ5-F1
#
_entry.id   AF-A0AAN1HFQ5-F1
#
_cell.length_a   1.000
_cell.length_b   1.000
_cell.length_c   1.000
_cell.angle_alpha   90.00
_cell.angle_beta   90.00
_cell.angle_gamma   90.00
#
_symmetry.space_group_name_H-M   'P 1'
#
loop_
_entity.id
_entity.type
_entity.pdbx_description
1 polymer ?
#
loop_
_entity_poly.entity_id
_entity_poly.type
_entity_poly.pdbx_seq_one_letter_code
_entity_poly.pdbx_strand_id
1 'polypeptide(L)'
;MLEYERQQSVLSYLSRDGSDDFLRAYLMADSELHTVLLNFGAPARDDLRTRVLARLHRADLLPEYIRQQAIARMTDLAVTAPDASWIEDDDWQKQPWHVLLSDREREGLFEHVRRELVPRLEQRVEDWAAEFNDYPDNDLVEDALFCYAKAFERRLDDDAAGEFDQACDIYQQISEDPDESHGWAPEPHPRRRKTPQNTHPILEQRSLFDDLDH
;
A
#
# COMPACT_ATOMS: atom_id res chain seq x y z
N MET A 1 13.76 -2.99 14.42
CA MET A 1 12.77 -2.09 15.05
C MET A 1 13.38 -0.72 15.35
N LEU A 2 14.43 -0.63 16.19
CA LEU A 2 15.08 0.65 16.55
C LEU A 2 15.64 1.46 15.35
N GLU A 3 16.21 0.82 14.34
CA GLU A 3 16.76 1.54 13.17
C GLU A 3 15.66 2.15 12.28
N TYR A 4 14.53 1.43 12.13
CA TYR A 4 13.38 1.93 11.37
C TYR A 4 12.74 3.14 12.04
N GLU A 5 12.52 3.08 13.35
CA GLU A 5 11.97 4.21 14.12
C GLU A 5 12.88 5.43 14.07
N ARG A 6 14.20 5.21 14.16
CA ARG A 6 15.19 6.27 14.00
C ARG A 6 15.11 6.89 12.61
N GLN A 7 15.04 6.09 11.56
CA GLN A 7 14.93 6.59 10.18
C GLN A 7 13.66 7.40 9.98
N GLN A 8 12.51 6.91 10.46
CA GLN A 8 11.24 7.64 10.38
C GLN A 8 11.30 8.97 11.16
N SER A 9 11.95 8.98 12.32
CA SER A 9 12.15 10.21 13.10
C SER A 9 12.99 11.24 12.36
N VAL A 10 14.07 10.80 11.71
CA VAL A 10 14.92 11.66 10.89
C VAL A 10 14.14 12.20 9.68
N LEU A 11 13.45 11.34 8.93
CA LEU A 11 12.65 11.77 7.78
C LEU A 11 11.54 12.74 8.18
N SER A 12 10.88 12.50 9.31
CA SER A 12 9.88 13.41 9.87
C SER A 12 10.48 14.79 10.14
N TYR A 13 11.62 14.84 10.85
CA TYR A 13 12.33 16.08 11.14
C TYR A 13 12.75 16.83 9.86
N LEU A 14 13.35 16.12 8.89
CA LEU A 14 13.76 16.70 7.61
C LEU A 14 12.58 17.24 6.81
N SER A 15 11.41 16.61 6.91
CA SER A 15 10.22 17.03 6.16
C SER A 15 9.54 18.28 6.72
N ARG A 16 9.65 18.55 8.03
CA ARG A 16 8.85 19.57 8.74
C ARG A 16 9.68 20.64 9.45
N ASP A 17 10.69 20.23 10.20
CA ASP A 17 11.32 21.05 11.23
C ASP A 17 12.75 21.51 10.86
N GLY A 18 13.35 20.90 9.85
CA GLY A 18 14.66 21.30 9.32
C GLY A 18 14.63 22.65 8.60
N SER A 19 15.53 23.55 8.99
CA SER A 19 15.81 24.75 8.20
C SER A 19 16.50 24.39 6.88
N ASP A 20 16.39 25.25 5.86
CA ASP A 20 17.04 25.00 4.56
C ASP A 20 18.57 24.90 4.69
N ASP A 21 19.17 25.66 5.60
CA ASP A 21 20.60 25.57 5.92
C ASP A 21 20.97 24.25 6.57
N PHE A 22 20.11 23.73 7.47
CA PHE A 22 20.29 22.41 8.04
C PHE A 22 20.16 21.32 6.98
N LEU A 23 19.15 21.40 6.10
CA LEU A 23 18.97 20.45 5.00
C LEU A 23 20.20 20.40 4.09
N ARG A 24 20.76 21.58 3.75
CA ARG A 24 21.99 21.69 2.97
C ARG A 24 23.18 21.03 3.69
N ALA A 25 23.38 21.34 4.97
CA ALA A 25 24.46 20.76 5.76
C ALA A 25 24.30 19.23 5.90
N TYR A 26 23.07 18.75 6.07
CA TYR A 26 22.76 17.33 6.16
C TYR A 26 23.08 16.60 4.84
N LEU A 27 22.68 17.15 3.69
CA LEU A 27 23.01 16.59 2.38
C LEU A 27 24.52 16.57 2.10
N MET A 28 25.27 17.54 2.61
CA MET A 28 26.73 17.54 2.52
C MET A 28 27.38 16.47 3.41
N ALA A 29 26.77 16.15 4.55
CA ALA A 29 27.24 15.14 5.48
C ALA A 29 26.85 13.71 5.07
N ASP A 30 25.69 13.56 4.41
CA ASP A 30 25.14 12.30 3.93
C ASP A 30 24.76 12.42 2.44
N SER A 31 25.73 12.07 1.59
CA SER A 31 25.53 12.07 0.13
C SER A 31 24.63 10.94 -0.37
N GLU A 32 24.34 9.93 0.46
CA GLU A 32 23.50 8.78 0.07
C GLU A 32 22.01 9.02 0.34
N LEU A 33 21.65 10.12 1.03
CA LEU A 33 20.27 10.46 1.35
C LEU A 33 19.36 10.41 0.11
N HIS A 34 19.80 10.94 -1.03
CA HIS A 34 19.00 10.90 -2.26
C HIS A 34 18.59 9.48 -2.68
N THR A 35 19.50 8.50 -2.56
CA THR A 35 19.23 7.09 -2.89
C THR A 35 18.18 6.52 -1.93
N VAL A 36 18.28 6.85 -0.64
CA VAL A 36 17.30 6.42 0.36
C VAL A 36 15.92 7.02 0.08
N LEU A 37 15.88 8.29 -0.32
CA LEU A 37 14.65 9.01 -0.63
C LEU A 37 13.93 8.44 -1.87
N LEU A 38 14.66 7.93 -2.87
CA LEU A 38 14.06 7.34 -4.08
C LEU A 38 13.38 5.99 -3.82
N ASN A 39 13.65 5.33 -2.70
CA ASN A 39 13.09 4.02 -2.37
C ASN A 39 11.70 4.08 -1.73
N PHE A 40 10.85 5.06 -2.09
CA PHE A 40 9.49 5.15 -1.56
C PHE A 40 8.55 4.09 -2.16
N GLY A 41 7.47 3.80 -1.44
CA GLY A 41 6.44 2.82 -1.82
C GLY A 41 5.07 3.46 -2.00
N ALA A 42 4.09 2.61 -2.35
CA ALA A 42 2.68 2.97 -2.41
C ALA A 42 1.97 2.71 -1.06
N PRO A 43 1.01 3.54 -0.65
CA PRO A 43 0.64 4.80 -1.30
C PRO A 43 1.68 5.90 -0.99
N ALA A 44 2.15 6.59 -2.03
CA ALA A 44 3.22 7.57 -1.92
C ALA A 44 2.89 8.79 -1.04
N ARG A 45 1.60 9.08 -0.80
CA ARG A 45 1.11 10.15 0.11
C ARG A 45 1.50 9.94 1.58
N ASP A 46 1.67 8.67 1.97
CA ASP A 46 1.96 8.27 3.36
C ASP A 46 3.46 8.10 3.61
N ASP A 47 4.27 8.03 2.55
CA ASP A 47 5.72 7.88 2.68
C ASP A 47 6.42 9.21 2.96
N LEU A 48 7.07 9.34 4.12
CA LEU A 48 7.79 10.56 4.50
C LEU A 48 8.90 10.94 3.50
N ARG A 49 9.45 9.99 2.75
CA ARG A 49 10.50 10.25 1.76
C ARG A 49 10.01 11.17 0.65
N THR A 50 8.75 11.04 0.22
CA THR A 50 8.17 11.90 -0.83
C THR A 50 8.06 13.34 -0.33
N ARG A 51 7.71 13.53 0.95
CA ARG A 51 7.67 14.85 1.60
C ARG A 51 9.05 15.49 1.69
N VAL A 52 10.08 14.72 2.02
CA VAL A 52 11.47 15.22 2.03
C VAL A 52 11.91 15.59 0.62
N LEU A 53 11.62 14.78 -0.41
CA LEU A 53 11.92 15.11 -1.81
C LEU A 53 11.28 16.45 -2.22
N ALA A 54 10.00 16.64 -1.93
CA ALA A 54 9.31 17.90 -2.19
C ALA A 54 9.92 19.08 -1.42
N ARG A 55 10.33 18.87 -0.16
CA ARG A 55 10.99 19.90 0.65
C ARG A 55 12.34 20.31 0.08
N LEU A 56 13.16 19.34 -0.37
CA LEU A 56 14.43 19.60 -1.04
C LEU A 56 14.23 20.34 -2.36
N HIS A 57 13.19 19.99 -3.13
CA HIS A 57 12.87 20.71 -4.37
C HIS A 57 12.51 22.17 -4.10
N ARG A 58 11.64 22.45 -3.11
CA ARG A 58 11.29 23.82 -2.71
C ARG A 58 12.47 24.66 -2.24
N ALA A 59 13.51 24.03 -1.70
CA ALA A 59 14.71 24.71 -1.21
C ALA A 59 15.81 24.83 -2.28
N ASP A 60 15.54 24.45 -3.54
CA ASP A 60 16.53 24.36 -4.63
C ASP A 60 17.73 23.45 -4.29
N LEU A 61 17.50 22.44 -3.44
CA LEU A 61 18.52 21.48 -2.99
C LEU A 61 18.40 20.12 -3.67
N LEU A 62 17.29 19.85 -4.39
CA LEU A 62 17.07 18.60 -5.10
C LEU A 62 17.69 18.66 -6.51
N PRO A 63 18.70 17.85 -6.82
CA PRO A 63 19.23 17.79 -8.18
C PRO A 63 18.16 17.30 -9.17
N GLU A 64 18.11 17.91 -10.35
CA GLU A 64 17.10 17.60 -11.36
C GLU A 64 17.06 16.11 -11.74
N TYR A 65 18.22 15.45 -11.84
CA TYR A 65 18.28 14.02 -12.16
C TYR A 65 17.69 13.13 -11.05
N ILE A 66 17.67 13.58 -9.80
CA ILE A 66 16.99 12.88 -8.70
C ILE A 66 15.48 13.15 -8.77
N ARG A 67 15.07 14.38 -9.06
CA ARG A 67 13.64 14.71 -9.29
C ARG A 67 13.04 13.84 -10.38
N GLN A 68 13.73 13.71 -11.52
CA GLN A 68 13.30 12.86 -12.63
C GLN A 68 13.21 11.37 -12.24
N GLN A 69 14.14 10.86 -11.44
CA GLN A 69 14.06 9.49 -10.93
C GLN A 69 12.87 9.29 -9.99
N ALA A 70 12.56 10.26 -9.13
CA ALA A 70 11.38 10.21 -8.28
C ALA A 70 10.09 10.20 -9.11
N ILE A 71 10.03 10.99 -10.18
CA ILE A 71 8.89 11.00 -11.11
C ILE A 71 8.76 9.64 -11.81
N ALA A 72 9.85 9.09 -12.34
CA ALA A 72 9.85 7.78 -12.98
C ALA A 72 9.36 6.67 -12.02
N ARG A 73 9.78 6.71 -10.75
CA ARG A 73 9.30 5.80 -9.70
C ARG A 73 7.80 5.95 -9.47
N MET A 74 7.27 7.18 -9.41
CA MET A 74 5.84 7.42 -9.24
C MET A 74 5.02 7.00 -10.46
N THR A 75 5.53 7.22 -11.67
CA THR A 75 4.93 6.74 -12.91
C THR A 75 4.79 5.23 -12.92
N ASP A 76 5.82 4.50 -12.45
CA ASP A 76 5.79 3.04 -12.27
C ASP A 76 4.76 2.62 -11.20
N LEU A 77 4.77 3.26 -10.04
CA LEU A 77 3.82 2.97 -8.96
C LEU A 77 2.36 3.23 -9.38
N ALA A 78 2.10 4.27 -10.17
CA ALA A 78 0.77 4.63 -10.64
C ALA A 78 0.06 3.53 -11.45
N VAL A 79 0.81 2.58 -12.02
CA VAL A 79 0.26 1.47 -12.84
C VAL A 79 0.56 0.08 -12.29
N THR A 80 1.36 -0.01 -11.23
CA THR A 80 1.76 -1.29 -10.60
C THR A 80 1.13 -1.50 -9.23
N ALA A 81 0.76 -0.43 -8.53
CA ALA A 81 0.14 -0.44 -7.22
C ALA A 81 -1.14 0.42 -7.22
N PRO A 82 -2.06 0.21 -6.26
CA PRO A 82 -3.24 1.06 -6.07
C PRO A 82 -2.81 2.42 -5.49
N ASP A 83 -2.17 3.25 -6.32
CA ASP A 83 -1.60 4.52 -5.88
C ASP A 83 -2.09 5.69 -6.74
N ALA A 84 -3.01 6.47 -6.15
CA ALA A 84 -3.52 7.72 -6.70
C ALA A 84 -2.91 8.97 -6.04
N SER A 85 -1.82 8.84 -5.27
CA SER A 85 -1.23 9.92 -4.46
C SER A 85 -0.75 11.13 -5.27
N TRP A 86 -0.56 10.96 -6.58
CA TRP A 86 -0.09 12.00 -7.49
C TRP A 86 -1.22 12.84 -8.11
N ILE A 87 -2.48 12.41 -7.94
CA ILE A 87 -3.68 13.06 -8.47
C ILE A 87 -4.04 14.30 -7.62
N GLU A 88 -4.63 15.31 -8.27
CA GLU A 88 -5.13 16.51 -7.61
C GLU A 88 -6.43 16.23 -6.81
N ASP A 89 -6.34 16.26 -5.48
CA ASP A 89 -7.48 16.34 -4.55
C ASP A 89 -7.75 17.80 -4.10
N ASP A 90 -8.71 18.04 -3.21
CA ASP A 90 -9.07 19.41 -2.79
C ASP A 90 -7.97 20.09 -1.93
N ASP A 91 -6.98 19.33 -1.44
CA ASP A 91 -5.81 19.79 -0.66
C ASP A 91 -4.48 19.66 -1.43
N TRP A 92 -4.55 19.43 -2.74
CA TRP A 92 -3.42 19.06 -3.60
C TRP A 92 -2.22 19.99 -3.54
N GLN A 93 -2.44 21.28 -3.27
CA GLN A 93 -1.38 22.29 -3.17
C GLN A 93 -0.36 21.98 -2.06
N LYS A 94 -0.76 21.18 -1.07
CA LYS A 94 0.08 20.77 0.05
C LYS A 94 0.79 19.44 -0.21
N GLN A 95 0.40 18.71 -1.26
CA GLN A 95 0.90 17.37 -1.54
C GLN A 95 2.30 17.39 -2.17
N PRO A 96 3.16 16.40 -1.87
CA PRO A 96 4.51 16.32 -2.42
C PRO A 96 4.55 16.33 -3.95
N TRP A 97 3.59 15.65 -4.60
CA TRP A 97 3.58 15.47 -6.04
C TRP A 97 3.21 16.73 -6.81
N HIS A 98 2.42 17.64 -6.23
CA HIS A 98 2.19 18.94 -6.84
C HIS A 98 3.50 19.74 -6.97
N VAL A 99 4.36 19.64 -5.97
CA VAL A 99 5.65 20.34 -5.95
C VAL A 99 6.63 19.73 -6.93
N LEU A 100 6.61 18.40 -7.06
CA LEU A 100 7.59 17.67 -7.86
C LEU A 100 7.22 17.61 -9.34
N LEU A 101 5.93 17.58 -9.69
CA LEU A 101 5.46 17.46 -11.06
C LEU A 101 5.13 18.83 -11.66
N SER A 102 5.73 19.12 -12.82
CA SER A 102 5.20 20.13 -13.72
C SER A 102 3.87 19.69 -14.34
N ASP A 103 3.10 20.64 -14.88
CA ASP A 103 1.83 20.35 -15.55
C ASP A 103 2.00 19.37 -16.71
N ARG A 104 3.10 19.49 -17.46
CA ARG A 104 3.42 18.57 -18.56
C ARG A 104 3.74 17.16 -18.08
N GLU A 105 4.46 17.03 -16.97
CA GLU A 105 4.77 15.72 -16.39
C GLU A 105 3.50 15.07 -15.83
N ARG A 106 2.60 15.86 -15.23
CA ARG A 106 1.29 15.40 -14.77
C ARG A 106 0.44 14.89 -15.93
N GLU A 107 0.39 15.64 -17.03
CA GLU A 107 -0.27 15.19 -18.26
C GLU A 107 0.32 13.87 -18.78
N GLY A 108 1.65 13.75 -18.75
CA GLY A 108 2.35 12.53 -19.13
C GLY A 108 2.00 11.32 -18.24
N LEU A 109 1.79 11.53 -16.94
CA LEU A 109 1.33 10.48 -16.03
C LEU A 109 -0.11 10.03 -16.35
N PHE A 110 -1.03 10.96 -16.63
CA PHE A 110 -2.39 10.61 -17.05
C PHE A 110 -2.38 9.77 -18.33
N GLU A 111 -1.62 10.20 -19.34
CA GLU A 111 -1.48 9.43 -20.59
C GLU A 111 -0.84 8.05 -20.34
N HIS A 112 0.13 7.97 -19.43
CA HIS A 112 0.75 6.69 -19.08
C HIS A 112 -0.23 5.73 -18.40
N VAL A 113 -1.01 6.22 -17.43
CA VAL A 113 -2.06 5.45 -16.78
C VAL A 113 -3.12 5.01 -17.78
N ARG A 114 -3.58 5.92 -18.65
CA ARG A 114 -4.54 5.61 -19.72
C ARG A 114 -4.02 4.50 -20.63
N ARG A 115 -2.74 4.50 -20.98
CA ARG A 115 -2.17 3.52 -21.91
C ARG A 115 -1.83 2.18 -21.27
N GLU A 116 -1.32 2.18 -20.04
CA GLU A 116 -0.73 0.98 -19.43
C GLU A 116 -1.61 0.32 -18.37
N LEU A 117 -2.40 1.09 -17.64
CA LEU A 117 -3.26 0.59 -16.57
C LEU A 117 -4.67 0.31 -17.09
N VAL A 118 -5.32 1.28 -17.76
CA VAL A 118 -6.73 1.14 -18.25
C VAL A 118 -6.97 -0.17 -19.02
N PRO A 119 -6.16 -0.56 -20.02
CA PRO A 119 -6.41 -1.79 -20.77
C PRO A 119 -6.20 -3.08 -19.96
N ARG A 120 -5.69 -3.00 -18.73
CA ARG A 120 -5.34 -4.12 -17.86
C ARG A 120 -6.06 -4.05 -16.51
N LEU A 121 -7.03 -3.15 -16.35
CA LEU A 121 -7.56 -2.80 -15.03
C LEU A 121 -8.22 -3.99 -14.34
N GLU A 122 -9.04 -4.75 -15.06
CA GLU A 122 -9.70 -5.96 -14.54
C GLU A 122 -8.68 -6.95 -13.93
N GLN A 123 -7.62 -7.29 -14.66
CA GLN A 123 -6.56 -8.17 -14.14
C GLN A 123 -5.83 -7.54 -12.94
N ARG A 124 -5.56 -6.23 -12.99
CA ARG A 124 -4.85 -5.53 -11.92
C ARG A 124 -5.65 -5.45 -10.64
N VAL A 125 -6.98 -5.32 -10.74
CA VAL A 125 -7.88 -5.29 -9.59
C VAL A 125 -7.84 -6.63 -8.85
N GLU A 126 -7.87 -7.75 -9.58
CA GLU A 126 -7.73 -9.08 -8.97
C GLU A 126 -6.37 -9.23 -8.25
N ASP A 127 -5.28 -8.81 -8.92
CA ASP A 127 -3.93 -8.85 -8.34
C ASP A 127 -3.86 -8.00 -7.06
N TRP A 128 -4.39 -6.77 -7.11
CA TRP A 128 -4.40 -5.85 -5.98
C TRP A 128 -5.30 -6.34 -4.84
N ALA A 129 -6.46 -6.91 -5.14
CA ALA A 129 -7.31 -7.51 -4.13
C ALA A 129 -6.58 -8.63 -3.38
N ALA A 130 -5.83 -9.48 -4.08
CA ALA A 130 -5.03 -10.52 -3.45
C ALA A 130 -3.85 -9.98 -2.61
N GLU A 131 -3.19 -8.92 -3.07
CA GLU A 131 -2.02 -8.34 -2.40
C GLU A 131 -2.37 -7.47 -1.18
N PHE A 132 -3.53 -6.80 -1.19
CA PHE A 132 -3.91 -5.80 -0.19
C PHE A 132 -5.11 -6.20 0.71
N ASN A 133 -5.63 -7.43 0.60
CA ASN A 133 -6.78 -7.92 1.41
C ASN A 133 -6.55 -7.86 2.93
N ASP A 134 -5.29 -7.88 3.39
CA ASP A 134 -4.94 -7.94 4.81
C ASP A 134 -5.08 -6.58 5.55
N TYR A 135 -5.56 -5.52 4.89
CA TYR A 135 -5.69 -4.17 5.45
C TYR A 135 -7.17 -3.73 5.63
N PRO A 136 -7.91 -4.29 6.61
CA PRO A 136 -9.36 -4.11 6.73
C PRO A 136 -9.81 -2.69 7.12
N ASP A 137 -8.92 -1.86 7.66
CA ASP A 137 -9.27 -0.53 8.18
C ASP A 137 -9.11 0.59 7.12
N ASN A 138 -8.54 0.29 5.94
CA ASN A 138 -8.34 1.28 4.88
C ASN A 138 -8.25 0.61 3.52
N ASP A 139 -9.32 0.73 2.72
CA ASP A 139 -9.36 0.13 1.40
C ASP A 139 -8.58 0.96 0.39
N LEU A 140 -7.28 0.69 0.31
CA LEU A 140 -6.36 1.39 -0.58
C LEU A 140 -6.74 1.22 -2.06
N VAL A 141 -7.33 0.08 -2.42
CA VAL A 141 -7.67 -0.26 -3.80
C VAL A 141 -8.89 0.52 -4.23
N GLU A 142 -9.97 0.46 -3.45
CA GLU A 142 -11.20 1.23 -3.70
C GLU A 142 -10.90 2.73 -3.74
N ASP A 143 -10.14 3.25 -2.75
CA ASP A 143 -9.71 4.65 -2.71
C ASP A 143 -9.00 5.08 -4.01
N ALA A 144 -8.06 4.25 -4.48
CA ALA A 144 -7.28 4.57 -5.67
C ALA A 144 -8.15 4.54 -6.93
N LEU A 145 -8.99 3.51 -7.10
CA LEU A 145 -9.92 3.40 -8.23
C LEU A 145 -10.88 4.59 -8.29
N PHE A 146 -11.48 4.94 -7.15
CA PHE A 146 -12.36 6.11 -7.04
C PHE A 146 -11.64 7.42 -7.41
N CYS A 147 -10.41 7.60 -6.92
CA CYS A 147 -9.62 8.79 -7.24
C CYS A 147 -9.30 8.88 -8.73
N TYR A 148 -8.97 7.76 -9.37
CA TYR A 148 -8.72 7.71 -10.81
C TYR A 148 -9.98 8.02 -11.63
N ALA A 149 -11.11 7.37 -11.32
CA ALA A 149 -12.39 7.60 -11.99
C ALA A 149 -12.75 9.10 -11.99
N LYS A 150 -12.77 9.71 -10.81
CA LYS A 150 -13.05 11.14 -10.62
C LYS A 150 -12.04 12.04 -11.35
N ALA A 151 -10.78 11.65 -11.41
CA ALA A 151 -9.74 12.44 -12.08
C ALA A 151 -9.88 12.42 -13.61
N PHE A 152 -10.19 11.26 -14.20
CA PHE A 152 -10.47 11.15 -15.62
C PHE A 152 -11.78 11.83 -16.01
N GLU A 153 -12.83 11.74 -15.18
CA GLU A 153 -14.09 12.47 -15.38
C GLU A 153 -13.87 14.00 -15.42
N ARG A 154 -13.11 14.54 -14.45
CA ARG A 154 -12.75 15.97 -14.42
C ARG A 154 -11.99 16.43 -15.67
N ARG A 155 -11.35 15.49 -16.37
CA ARG A 155 -10.58 15.72 -17.60
C ARG A 155 -11.39 15.43 -18.87
N LEU A 156 -12.69 15.14 -18.73
CA LEU A 156 -13.62 14.81 -19.81
C LEU A 156 -13.21 13.55 -20.58
N ASP A 157 -12.63 12.60 -19.88
CA ASP A 157 -12.22 11.31 -20.40
C ASP A 157 -13.16 10.21 -19.88
N ASP A 158 -14.41 10.28 -20.33
CA ASP A 158 -15.51 9.44 -19.85
C ASP A 158 -15.24 7.94 -20.08
N ASP A 159 -14.53 7.60 -21.17
CA ASP A 159 -14.13 6.21 -21.46
C ASP A 159 -13.22 5.67 -20.36
N ALA A 160 -12.14 6.38 -20.03
CA ALA A 160 -11.22 5.95 -18.98
C ALA A 160 -11.90 5.97 -17.60
N ALA A 161 -12.70 6.99 -17.31
CA ALA A 161 -13.43 7.08 -16.05
C ALA A 161 -14.36 5.87 -15.85
N GLY A 162 -15.12 5.49 -16.89
CA GLY A 162 -16.01 4.34 -16.85
C GLY A 162 -15.31 3.00 -16.63
N GLU A 163 -14.09 2.83 -17.16
CA GLU A 163 -13.28 1.63 -16.90
C GLU A 163 -12.84 1.54 -15.43
N PHE A 164 -12.52 2.67 -14.79
CA PHE A 164 -12.21 2.71 -13.35
C PHE A 164 -13.46 2.46 -12.48
N ASP A 165 -14.62 2.99 -12.87
CA ASP A 165 -15.89 2.71 -12.17
C ASP A 165 -16.24 1.22 -12.24
N GLN A 166 -16.16 0.61 -13.44
CA GLN A 166 -16.41 -0.83 -13.61
C GLN A 166 -15.44 -1.68 -12.78
N ALA A 167 -14.17 -1.29 -12.73
CA ALA A 167 -13.19 -1.96 -11.89
C ALA A 167 -13.46 -1.83 -10.39
N CYS A 168 -14.01 -0.70 -9.95
CA CYS A 168 -14.45 -0.52 -8.57
C CYS A 168 -15.58 -1.52 -8.25
N ASP A 169 -16.54 -1.72 -9.16
CA ASP A 169 -17.60 -2.71 -9.00
C ASP A 169 -17.05 -4.15 -8.92
N ILE A 170 -16.05 -4.48 -9.76
CA ILE A 170 -15.37 -5.79 -9.72
C ILE A 170 -14.67 -6.00 -8.38
N TYR A 171 -13.92 -4.99 -7.92
CA TYR A 171 -13.22 -5.04 -6.65
C TYR A 171 -14.18 -5.25 -5.47
N GLN A 172 -15.29 -4.52 -5.43
CA GLN A 172 -16.33 -4.68 -4.40
C GLN A 172 -16.90 -6.10 -4.41
N GLN A 173 -17.18 -6.69 -5.58
CA GLN A 173 -17.64 -8.09 -5.68
C GLN A 173 -16.63 -9.08 -5.11
N ILE A 174 -15.32 -8.88 -5.37
CA ILE A 174 -14.26 -9.73 -4.81
C ILE A 174 -14.19 -9.58 -3.29
N SER A 175 -14.37 -8.36 -2.76
CA SER A 175 -14.31 -8.09 -1.33
C SER A 175 -15.53 -8.61 -0.55
N GLU A 176 -16.71 -8.61 -1.17
CA GLU A 176 -17.98 -9.04 -0.57
C GLU A 176 -18.19 -10.56 -0.63
N ASP A 177 -17.46 -11.25 -1.51
CA ASP A 177 -17.46 -12.71 -1.63
C ASP A 177 -16.12 -13.27 -1.09
N PRO A 178 -15.86 -13.20 0.23
CA PRO A 178 -14.75 -13.91 0.83
C PRO A 178 -15.10 -15.38 0.71
N ASP A 179 -14.64 -16.01 -0.36
CA ASP A 179 -14.88 -17.41 -0.68
C ASP A 179 -14.98 -18.25 0.60
N GLU A 180 -16.10 -18.97 0.71
CA GLU A 180 -16.38 -20.06 1.65
C GLU A 180 -15.36 -21.23 1.53
N SER A 181 -14.13 -20.94 1.06
CA SER A 181 -12.91 -21.74 1.11
C SER A 181 -12.14 -21.53 2.42
N HIS A 182 -12.83 -21.15 3.49
CA HIS A 182 -12.46 -21.67 4.80
C HIS A 182 -12.66 -23.17 4.77
N GLY A 183 -11.58 -23.87 4.41
CA GLY A 183 -11.40 -25.27 4.69
C GLY A 183 -11.69 -25.53 6.17
N TRP A 184 -12.96 -25.84 6.46
CA TRP A 184 -13.29 -26.93 7.36
C TRP A 184 -12.60 -28.16 6.77
N ALA A 185 -11.30 -28.29 7.03
CA ALA A 185 -10.73 -29.61 7.18
C ALA A 185 -11.64 -30.28 8.21
N PRO A 186 -12.35 -31.37 7.87
CA PRO A 186 -12.99 -32.17 8.89
C PRO A 186 -11.90 -32.46 9.91
N GLU A 187 -12.13 -32.13 11.18
CA GLU A 187 -11.22 -32.52 12.26
C GLU A 187 -10.72 -33.93 11.96
N PRO A 188 -9.40 -34.18 11.89
CA PRO A 188 -8.91 -35.50 11.57
C PRO A 188 -9.47 -36.43 12.64
N HIS A 189 -10.46 -37.24 12.25
CA HIS A 189 -11.09 -38.23 13.10
C HIS A 189 -9.99 -38.91 13.91
N PRO A 190 -10.07 -38.96 15.24
CA PRO A 190 -9.01 -39.55 16.04
C PRO A 190 -8.79 -40.97 15.52
N ARG A 191 -7.62 -41.18 14.91
CA ARG A 191 -7.24 -42.47 14.34
C ARG A 191 -7.36 -43.48 15.46
N ARG A 192 -8.39 -44.31 15.36
CA ARG A 192 -8.67 -45.43 16.24
C ARG A 192 -7.46 -46.36 16.18
N ARG A 193 -6.50 -46.19 17.09
CA ARG A 193 -5.37 -47.09 17.30
C ARG A 193 -5.95 -48.49 17.51
N LYS A 194 -5.81 -49.36 16.53
CA LYS A 194 -5.96 -50.80 16.72
C LYS A 194 -4.73 -51.27 17.49
N THR A 195 -4.85 -51.30 18.81
CA THR A 195 -3.89 -52.02 19.67
C THR A 195 -4.20 -53.52 19.56
N PRO A 196 -3.19 -54.39 19.42
CA PRO A 196 -3.40 -55.84 19.37
C PRO A 196 -3.96 -56.36 20.70
N GLN A 197 -4.95 -57.25 20.62
CA GLN A 197 -5.42 -58.03 21.76
C GLN A 197 -4.29 -58.96 22.24
N ASN A 198 -3.89 -58.80 23.51
CA ASN A 198 -3.36 -59.89 24.32
C ASN A 198 -3.66 -59.63 25.81
N THR A 199 -4.57 -60.47 26.33
CA THR A 199 -4.56 -61.10 27.67
C THR A 199 -4.55 -60.24 28.96
N HIS A 200 -5.76 -60.01 29.52
CA HIS A 200 -6.25 -60.15 30.93
C HIS A 200 -5.31 -60.07 32.16
N PRO A 201 -5.81 -59.78 33.40
CA PRO A 201 -6.94 -58.92 33.82
C PRO A 201 -6.73 -58.13 35.17
N ILE A 202 -7.69 -57.25 35.51
CA ILE A 202 -8.12 -56.70 36.84
C ILE A 202 -7.13 -55.82 37.66
N LEU A 203 -7.45 -54.54 37.89
CA LEU A 203 -7.94 -54.03 39.20
C LEU A 203 -8.43 -52.58 39.13
N GLU A 204 -9.45 -52.34 39.95
CA GLU A 204 -10.21 -51.12 40.21
C GLU A 204 -9.33 -49.94 40.68
N GLN A 205 -9.76 -48.68 40.42
CA GLN A 205 -10.20 -47.74 41.47
C GLN A 205 -10.28 -46.28 40.98
N ARG A 206 -11.51 -45.75 41.10
CA ARG A 206 -11.91 -44.44 41.66
C ARG A 206 -11.83 -43.16 40.82
N SER A 207 -13.06 -42.67 40.59
CA SER A 207 -13.49 -41.32 40.25
C SER A 207 -12.88 -40.28 41.19
N LEU A 208 -12.39 -39.17 40.62
CA LEU A 208 -11.56 -38.17 41.32
C LEU A 208 -12.14 -36.74 41.30
N PHE A 209 -13.33 -36.54 40.74
CA PHE A 209 -13.97 -35.21 40.71
C PHE A 209 -15.49 -35.35 40.84
N ASP A 210 -15.89 -35.74 42.05
CA ASP A 210 -17.17 -35.41 42.65
C ASP A 210 -16.82 -34.53 43.86
N ASP A 211 -17.67 -33.56 44.21
CA ASP A 211 -17.53 -32.53 45.25
C ASP A 211 -16.92 -31.20 44.77
N LEU A 212 -17.80 -30.23 44.49
CA LEU A 212 -17.95 -29.02 45.31
C LEU A 212 -19.33 -28.40 45.01
N ASP A 213 -20.28 -28.72 45.89
CA ASP A 213 -21.62 -28.14 45.99
C ASP A 213 -21.63 -26.68 46.50
N HIS A 214 -22.67 -25.97 46.05
CA HIS A 214 -23.46 -24.89 46.67
C HIS A 214 -22.84 -23.55 47.10
#